data_AF-A0A3N4LD96-F1
#
_entry.id   AF-A0A3N4LD96-F1
#
_cell.length_a   1.000
_cell.length_b   1.000
_cell.length_c   1.000
_cell.angle_alpha   90.00
_cell.angle_beta   90.00
_cell.angle_gamma   90.00
#
_symmetry.space_group_name_H-M   'P 1'
#
loop_
_entity.id
_entity.type
_entity.pdbx_description
1 polymer ?
#
loop_
_entity_poly.entity_id
_entity_poly.type
_entity_poly.pdbx_seq_one_letter_code
_entity_poly.pdbx_strand_id
1 'polypeptide(L)'
;LPPISPLSKPPPNSPQLPLTPLLIGFTRNYPILQQCILSYISSGWPPSQIYIIDNTGTMDSNRLGLLSPDNPFYLPYAHMEKVFGVKVTATPTLLSFAQLQNFFISFATEHQWERFFWSHMDSVVLSYENKVPYISLYNGVLELLASLDHSTGDKAAEEEWALKFFTYDRLTLVHTSRVKAVGAWDTFIPYYYSDCDFYLRVYLSSYTIQHIDIGYIYDVGDLVPDLSLFFPNHTGYPELNSLSTPDTDVNLTRWGVLRSHLTRLDYIKNDSPGGRNYWQARQRGGKGEPFYRGMASFESELKRLFSWGESVYVRKWG
;
A
#
# COMPACT_ATOMS: atom_id res chain seq x y z
N LEU A 1 12.00 10.54 -12.43
CA LEU A 1 12.36 9.98 -11.11
C LEU A 1 13.87 9.98 -10.96
N PRO A 2 14.42 10.19 -9.75
CA PRO A 2 15.82 9.87 -9.48
C PRO A 2 16.11 8.41 -9.86
N PRO A 3 17.35 8.08 -10.28
CA PRO A 3 17.70 6.70 -10.60
C PRO A 3 17.57 5.81 -9.36
N ILE A 4 16.91 4.65 -9.52
CA ILE A 4 16.86 3.60 -8.48
C ILE A 4 18.29 3.07 -8.29
N SER A 5 18.71 2.94 -7.02
CA SER A 5 20.02 2.38 -6.69
C SER A 5 20.19 0.99 -7.33
N PRO A 6 21.35 0.68 -7.96
CA PRO A 6 21.64 -0.66 -8.47
C PRO A 6 21.46 -1.75 -7.42
N LEU A 7 21.76 -1.45 -6.16
CA LEU A 7 21.59 -2.37 -5.03
C LEU A 7 20.12 -2.74 -4.78
N SER A 8 19.19 -1.83 -5.10
CA SER A 8 17.76 -2.04 -4.90
C SER A 8 17.11 -2.75 -6.09
N LYS A 9 17.81 -2.87 -7.23
CA LYS A 9 17.27 -3.58 -8.39
C LYS A 9 17.27 -5.09 -8.14
N PRO A 10 16.21 -5.81 -8.52
CA PRO A 10 16.24 -7.26 -8.48
C PRO A 10 17.31 -7.80 -9.42
N PRO A 11 17.87 -9.00 -9.14
CA PRO A 11 18.82 -9.65 -10.04
C PRO A 11 18.23 -9.77 -11.45
N PRO A 12 19.02 -9.53 -12.52
CA PRO A 12 18.52 -9.38 -13.90
C PRO A 12 17.79 -10.60 -14.48
N ASN A 13 17.84 -11.75 -13.80
CA ASN A 13 17.18 -12.99 -14.20
C ASN A 13 16.22 -13.53 -13.14
N SER A 14 15.74 -12.74 -12.18
CA SER A 14 14.77 -13.22 -11.17
C SER A 14 13.38 -13.32 -11.82
N PRO A 15 12.95 -14.49 -12.33
CA PRO A 15 11.66 -14.61 -12.95
C PRO A 15 10.66 -14.69 -11.81
N GLN A 16 9.89 -13.63 -11.59
CA GLN A 16 8.76 -13.68 -10.67
C GLN A 16 7.62 -14.43 -11.38
N LEU A 17 7.81 -15.72 -11.57
CA LEU A 17 6.84 -16.62 -12.19
C LEU A 17 6.35 -17.58 -11.10
N PRO A 18 5.07 -17.49 -10.67
CA PRO A 18 4.01 -16.60 -11.16
C PRO A 18 4.13 -15.13 -10.69
N LEU A 19 3.62 -14.19 -11.49
CA LEU A 19 3.59 -12.77 -11.16
C LEU A 19 2.74 -12.52 -9.90
N THR A 20 3.30 -11.81 -8.92
CA THR A 20 2.61 -11.41 -7.68
C THR A 20 2.65 -9.88 -7.56
N PRO A 21 1.65 -9.15 -8.11
CA PRO A 21 1.70 -7.69 -8.20
C PRO A 21 1.30 -7.01 -6.87
N LEU A 22 1.58 -5.71 -6.76
CA LEU A 22 1.14 -4.85 -5.67
C LEU A 22 -0.07 -4.01 -6.09
N LEU A 23 -1.15 -4.11 -5.32
CA LEU A 23 -2.37 -3.32 -5.49
C LEU A 23 -2.44 -2.23 -4.41
N ILE A 24 -2.66 -0.98 -4.79
CA ILE A 24 -2.82 0.15 -3.86
C ILE A 24 -4.12 0.86 -4.20
N GLY A 25 -5.07 0.84 -3.27
CA GLY A 25 -6.35 1.53 -3.40
C GLY A 25 -6.21 3.02 -3.14
N PHE A 26 -6.59 3.86 -4.10
CA PHE A 26 -6.57 5.31 -3.95
C PHE A 26 -7.99 5.86 -3.86
N THR A 27 -8.27 6.70 -2.86
CA THR A 27 -9.55 7.43 -2.79
C THR A 27 -9.35 8.93 -2.78
N ARG A 28 -8.39 9.46 -2.00
CA ARG A 28 -8.15 10.90 -1.89
C ARG A 28 -6.77 11.20 -1.34
N ASN A 29 -6.28 12.44 -1.52
CA ASN A 29 -4.96 12.89 -1.10
C ASN A 29 -3.82 12.31 -1.95
N TYR A 30 -3.69 12.82 -3.18
CA TYR A 30 -2.64 12.42 -4.12
C TYR A 30 -1.21 12.54 -3.56
N PRO A 31 -0.82 13.61 -2.85
CA PRO A 31 0.53 13.71 -2.28
C PRO A 31 0.92 12.53 -1.38
N ILE A 32 -0.01 12.02 -0.56
CA ILE A 32 0.25 10.85 0.30
C ILE A 32 0.45 9.59 -0.56
N LEU A 33 -0.40 9.39 -1.58
CA LEU A 33 -0.22 8.28 -2.54
C LEU A 33 1.14 8.37 -3.25
N GLN A 34 1.54 9.56 -3.69
CA GLN A 34 2.82 9.78 -4.35
C GLN A 34 3.97 9.32 -3.46
N GLN A 35 3.96 9.72 -2.19
CA GLN A 35 4.96 9.27 -1.22
C GLN A 35 4.98 7.74 -1.05
N CYS A 36 3.80 7.12 -0.93
CA CYS A 36 3.66 5.67 -0.85
C CYS A 36 4.32 4.97 -2.04
N ILE A 37 3.97 5.37 -3.26
CA ILE A 37 4.51 4.79 -4.50
C ILE A 37 6.02 4.94 -4.58
N LEU A 38 6.54 6.15 -4.31
CA LEU A 38 7.97 6.41 -4.39
C LEU A 38 8.77 5.56 -3.39
N SER A 39 8.20 5.29 -2.21
CA SER A 39 8.85 4.43 -1.21
C SER A 39 8.94 2.97 -1.65
N TYR A 40 7.92 2.45 -2.34
CA TYR A 40 7.96 1.10 -2.93
C TYR A 40 8.96 1.02 -4.08
N ILE A 41 8.94 1.99 -4.99
CA ILE A 41 9.85 2.05 -6.14
C ILE A 41 11.31 2.17 -5.65
N SER A 42 11.58 3.02 -4.68
CA SER A 42 12.94 3.19 -4.15
C SER A 42 13.43 1.97 -3.38
N SER A 43 12.51 1.19 -2.80
CA SER A 43 12.80 -0.08 -2.13
C SER A 43 12.90 -1.28 -3.10
N GLY A 44 12.93 -1.01 -4.41
CA GLY A 44 13.22 -1.99 -5.45
C GLY A 44 12.00 -2.58 -6.17
N TRP A 45 10.78 -2.21 -5.78
CA TRP A 45 9.58 -2.76 -6.40
C TRP A 45 9.46 -2.29 -7.86
N PRO A 46 9.35 -3.19 -8.86
CA PRO A 46 9.21 -2.80 -10.25
C PRO A 46 7.93 -1.99 -10.46
N PRO A 47 7.99 -0.75 -10.99
CA PRO A 47 6.79 0.07 -11.17
C PRO A 47 5.72 -0.60 -12.03
N SER A 48 6.13 -1.38 -13.04
CA SER A 48 5.23 -2.14 -13.93
C SER A 48 4.39 -3.22 -13.23
N GLN A 49 4.71 -3.53 -11.98
CA GLN A 49 3.99 -4.48 -11.12
C GLN A 49 3.18 -3.80 -10.03
N ILE A 50 3.18 -2.46 -9.97
CA ILE A 50 2.36 -1.68 -9.04
C ILE A 50 1.11 -1.21 -9.80
N TYR A 51 -0.05 -1.59 -9.28
CA TYR A 51 -1.36 -1.20 -9.76
C TYR A 51 -2.01 -0.24 -8.77
N ILE A 52 -2.26 0.97 -9.22
CA ILE A 52 -3.06 1.95 -8.50
C ILE A 52 -4.51 1.76 -8.89
N ILE A 53 -5.32 1.40 -7.91
CA ILE A 53 -6.76 1.22 -8.09
C ILE A 53 -7.44 2.54 -7.75
N ASP A 54 -7.84 3.30 -8.77
CA ASP A 54 -8.60 4.54 -8.63
C ASP A 54 -10.01 4.20 -8.11
N ASN A 55 -10.18 4.38 -6.80
CA ASN A 55 -11.42 4.26 -6.06
C ASN A 55 -11.98 5.63 -5.67
N THR A 56 -11.74 6.66 -6.49
CA THR A 56 -12.25 8.02 -6.22
C THR A 56 -13.75 8.14 -6.46
N GLY A 57 -14.31 7.27 -7.31
CA GLY A 57 -15.70 7.36 -7.75
C GLY A 57 -16.00 8.60 -8.59
N THR A 58 -14.98 9.12 -9.29
CA THR A 58 -15.09 10.26 -10.22
C THR A 58 -15.23 9.81 -11.68
N MET A 59 -15.56 8.53 -11.88
CA MET A 59 -15.71 7.90 -13.19
C MET A 59 -14.46 8.09 -14.05
N ASP A 60 -14.58 8.69 -15.23
CA ASP A 60 -13.50 8.95 -16.17
C ASP A 60 -12.84 10.33 -15.98
N SER A 61 -13.25 11.12 -14.99
CA SER A 61 -12.78 12.51 -14.82
C SER A 61 -11.27 12.62 -14.64
N ASN A 62 -10.66 11.74 -13.83
CA ASN A 62 -9.20 11.71 -13.68
C ASN A 62 -8.48 11.30 -14.96
N ARG A 63 -9.03 10.31 -15.69
CA ARG A 63 -8.48 9.85 -16.98
C ARG A 63 -8.52 10.96 -18.03
N LEU A 64 -9.58 11.77 -18.03
CA LEU A 64 -9.76 12.90 -18.93
C LEU A 64 -9.06 14.18 -18.46
N GLY A 65 -8.44 14.18 -17.27
CA GLY A 65 -7.74 15.35 -16.71
C GLY A 65 -8.67 16.50 -16.32
N LEU A 66 -9.90 16.19 -15.90
CA LEU A 66 -10.93 17.19 -15.59
C LEU A 66 -10.89 17.71 -14.14
N LEU A 67 -10.09 17.09 -13.27
CA LEU A 67 -9.98 17.49 -11.87
C LEU A 67 -8.71 18.30 -11.65
N SER A 68 -8.78 19.36 -10.84
CA SER A 68 -7.61 20.16 -10.49
C SER A 68 -6.76 19.49 -9.41
N PRO A 69 -5.46 19.82 -9.29
CA PRO A 69 -4.60 19.29 -8.22
C PRO A 69 -5.08 19.55 -6.80
N ASP A 70 -5.95 20.54 -6.57
CA ASP A 70 -6.53 20.82 -5.25
C ASP A 70 -7.80 20.01 -4.97
N ASN A 71 -8.35 19.31 -5.99
CA ASN A 71 -9.47 18.41 -5.82
C ASN A 71 -9.04 17.20 -4.96
N PRO A 72 -9.78 16.86 -3.89
CA PRO A 72 -9.49 15.71 -3.04
C PRO A 72 -9.34 14.39 -3.80
N PHE A 73 -10.07 14.23 -4.90
CA PHE A 73 -10.15 13.03 -5.71
C PHE A 73 -9.20 13.04 -6.91
N TYR A 74 -8.34 14.05 -7.01
CA TYR A 74 -7.39 14.21 -8.11
C TYR A 74 -6.41 13.04 -8.18
N LEU A 75 -6.27 12.44 -9.37
CA LEU A 75 -5.25 11.45 -9.70
C LEU A 75 -4.70 11.72 -11.11
N PRO A 76 -3.42 12.11 -11.27
CA PRO A 76 -2.87 12.45 -12.58
C PRO A 76 -2.43 11.21 -13.37
N TYR A 77 -3.35 10.55 -14.08
CA TYR A 77 -3.11 9.28 -14.82
C TYR A 77 -1.83 9.32 -15.67
N ALA A 78 -1.67 10.37 -16.50
CA ALA A 78 -0.51 10.51 -17.37
C ALA A 78 0.82 10.60 -16.58
N HIS A 79 0.82 11.22 -15.40
CA HIS A 79 2.01 11.29 -14.55
C HIS A 79 2.29 9.92 -13.91
N MET A 80 1.27 9.24 -13.40
CA MET A 80 1.40 7.91 -12.79
C MET A 80 2.01 6.91 -13.79
N GLU A 81 1.45 6.84 -14.99
CA GLU A 81 1.85 5.82 -15.97
C GLU A 81 3.14 6.17 -16.70
N LYS A 82 3.33 7.45 -17.10
CA LYS A 82 4.49 7.84 -17.92
C LYS A 82 5.71 8.25 -17.09
N VAL A 83 5.51 8.79 -15.89
CA VAL A 83 6.61 9.28 -15.05
C VAL A 83 6.97 8.27 -13.97
N PHE A 84 5.99 7.66 -13.31
CA PHE A 84 6.28 6.61 -12.32
C PHE A 84 6.37 5.22 -12.93
N GLY A 85 5.72 4.97 -14.07
CA GLY A 85 5.71 3.65 -14.70
C GLY A 85 4.77 2.65 -14.03
N VAL A 86 3.88 3.13 -13.16
CA VAL A 86 2.85 2.30 -12.50
C VAL A 86 1.65 2.13 -13.42
N LYS A 87 0.81 1.14 -13.16
CA LYS A 87 -0.45 0.93 -13.88
C LYS A 87 -1.60 1.57 -13.10
N VAL A 88 -2.56 2.18 -13.78
CA VAL A 88 -3.76 2.73 -13.14
C VAL A 88 -5.00 2.03 -13.67
N THR A 89 -5.90 1.61 -12.78
CA THR A 89 -7.20 1.03 -13.14
C THR A 89 -8.28 1.62 -12.27
N ALA A 90 -9.39 2.04 -12.87
CA ALA A 90 -10.51 2.61 -12.13
C ALA A 90 -11.48 1.52 -11.67
N THR A 91 -12.02 1.72 -10.47
CA THR A 91 -13.27 1.09 -10.04
C THR A 91 -14.46 1.72 -10.78
N PRO A 92 -15.58 0.99 -10.96
CA PRO A 92 -16.74 1.53 -11.66
C PRO A 92 -17.50 2.61 -10.87
N THR A 93 -17.27 2.72 -9.56
CA THR A 93 -17.85 3.71 -8.65
C THR A 93 -17.02 3.77 -7.36
N LEU A 94 -17.33 4.70 -6.45
CA LEU A 94 -16.70 4.70 -5.13
C LEU A 94 -17.13 3.44 -4.34
N LEU A 95 -16.20 2.52 -4.14
CA LEU A 95 -16.37 1.33 -3.30
C LEU A 95 -16.05 1.62 -1.84
N SER A 96 -16.77 0.98 -0.92
CA SER A 96 -16.36 0.90 0.48
C SER A 96 -15.06 0.10 0.65
N PHE A 97 -14.46 0.11 1.83
CA PHE A 97 -13.25 -0.68 2.09
C PHE A 97 -13.49 -2.19 1.83
N ALA A 98 -14.55 -2.76 2.39
CA ALA A 98 -14.89 -4.17 2.16
C ALA A 98 -15.12 -4.49 0.67
N GLN A 99 -15.81 -3.59 -0.05
CA GLN A 99 -16.05 -3.75 -1.48
C GLN A 99 -14.76 -3.61 -2.30
N LEU A 100 -13.85 -2.73 -1.92
CA LEU A 100 -12.55 -2.55 -2.56
C LEU A 100 -11.65 -3.77 -2.35
N GLN A 101 -11.65 -4.37 -1.15
CA GLN A 101 -10.95 -5.64 -0.91
C GLN A 101 -11.52 -6.78 -1.78
N ASN A 102 -12.84 -6.86 -1.92
CA ASN A 102 -13.48 -7.79 -2.86
C ASN A 102 -13.14 -7.50 -4.32
N PHE A 103 -13.01 -6.22 -4.69
CA PHE A 103 -12.53 -5.82 -6.01
C PHE A 103 -11.11 -6.33 -6.26
N PHE A 104 -10.19 -6.21 -5.29
CA PHE A 104 -8.83 -6.76 -5.43
C PHE A 104 -8.84 -8.28 -5.67
N ILE A 105 -9.69 -9.02 -4.94
CA ILE A 105 -9.84 -10.47 -5.10
C ILE A 105 -10.41 -10.83 -6.49
N SER A 106 -11.42 -10.09 -6.97
CA SER A 106 -11.99 -10.26 -8.31
C SER A 106 -10.94 -9.97 -9.38
N PHE A 107 -10.25 -8.84 -9.25
CA PHE A 107 -9.22 -8.38 -10.17
C PHE A 107 -8.07 -9.40 -10.28
N ALA A 108 -7.60 -9.93 -9.15
CA ALA A 108 -6.60 -10.99 -9.11
C ALA A 108 -7.11 -12.31 -9.72
N THR A 109 -8.39 -12.65 -9.50
CA THR A 109 -9.01 -13.84 -10.12
C THR A 109 -9.06 -13.72 -11.63
N GLU A 110 -9.48 -12.57 -12.16
CA GLU A 110 -9.58 -12.30 -13.60
C GLU A 110 -8.20 -12.33 -14.28
N HIS A 111 -7.16 -11.86 -13.59
CA HIS A 111 -5.78 -11.92 -14.06
C HIS A 111 -5.08 -13.25 -13.76
N GLN A 112 -5.78 -14.22 -13.15
CA GLN A 112 -5.25 -15.53 -12.77
C GLN A 112 -4.02 -15.45 -11.85
N TRP A 113 -3.96 -14.43 -10.99
CA TRP A 113 -2.91 -14.31 -9.98
C TRP A 113 -3.25 -15.18 -8.76
N GLU A 114 -2.42 -16.18 -8.50
CA GLU A 114 -2.53 -17.04 -7.31
C GLU A 114 -2.43 -16.22 -6.02
N ARG A 115 -1.56 -15.20 -6.06
CA ARG A 115 -1.21 -14.34 -4.93
C ARG A 115 -1.10 -12.89 -5.43
N PHE A 116 -1.41 -11.94 -4.58
CA PHE A 116 -1.13 -10.52 -4.82
C PHE A 116 -0.81 -9.83 -3.50
N PHE A 117 -0.04 -8.75 -3.57
CA PHE A 117 0.13 -7.85 -2.44
C PHE A 117 -0.93 -6.76 -2.48
N TRP A 118 -1.41 -6.33 -1.33
CA TRP A 118 -2.09 -5.04 -1.21
C TRP A 118 -1.43 -4.19 -0.13
N SER A 119 -1.49 -2.87 -0.31
CA SER A 119 -0.99 -1.89 0.64
C SER A 119 -1.94 -0.72 0.77
N HIS A 120 -1.95 -0.09 1.95
CA HIS A 120 -2.69 1.15 2.15
C HIS A 120 -1.97 2.29 1.41
N MET A 121 -2.73 3.23 0.84
CA MET A 121 -2.14 4.35 0.11
C MET A 121 -1.35 5.35 0.96
N ASP A 122 -1.46 5.25 2.28
CA ASP A 122 -0.78 6.02 3.31
C ASP A 122 0.28 5.20 4.06
N SER A 123 0.66 4.04 3.51
CA SER A 123 1.80 3.26 3.97
C SER A 123 3.09 3.67 3.26
N VAL A 124 4.18 3.78 4.03
CA VAL A 124 5.53 4.07 3.52
C VAL A 124 6.48 2.96 3.90
N VAL A 125 7.23 2.46 2.92
CA VAL A 125 8.17 1.35 3.14
C VAL A 125 9.63 1.78 3.08
N LEU A 126 10.47 1.08 3.84
CA LEU A 126 11.91 1.31 3.89
C LEU A 126 12.64 -0.02 4.06
N SER A 127 13.67 -0.25 3.24
CA SER A 127 14.54 -1.43 3.37
C SER A 127 15.38 -1.37 4.66
N TYR A 128 15.88 -2.54 5.08
CA TYR A 128 16.87 -2.65 6.17
C TYR A 128 18.26 -2.21 5.72
N GLU A 129 18.42 -0.92 5.42
CA GLU A 129 19.69 -0.36 4.93
C GLU A 129 20.86 -0.49 5.91
N ASN A 130 20.57 -0.70 7.20
CA ASN A 130 21.57 -0.95 8.23
C ASN A 130 21.98 -2.43 8.39
N LYS A 131 21.40 -3.36 7.62
CA LYS A 131 21.78 -4.79 7.65
C LYS A 131 22.85 -5.08 6.60
N VAL A 132 23.77 -5.98 6.94
CA VAL A 132 24.83 -6.48 6.05
C VAL A 132 24.67 -8.01 5.92
N PRO A 133 24.55 -8.58 4.70
CA PRO A 133 24.47 -7.86 3.43
C PRO A 133 23.18 -7.02 3.31
N TYR A 134 23.25 -5.93 2.54
CA TYR A 134 22.06 -5.13 2.21
C TYR A 134 21.14 -5.96 1.31
N ILE A 135 19.86 -6.05 1.71
CA ILE A 135 18.80 -6.64 0.92
C ILE A 135 17.68 -5.60 0.84
N SER A 136 17.28 -5.25 -0.38
CA SER A 136 16.12 -4.37 -0.58
C SER A 136 14.84 -5.08 -0.15
N LEU A 137 13.83 -4.31 0.26
CA LEU A 137 12.53 -4.88 0.64
C LEU A 137 11.97 -5.77 -0.48
N TYR A 138 12.08 -5.34 -1.74
CA TYR A 138 11.61 -6.15 -2.86
C TYR A 138 12.42 -7.44 -3.07
N ASN A 139 13.74 -7.44 -2.82
CA ASN A 139 14.51 -8.68 -2.84
C ASN A 139 14.07 -9.63 -1.70
N GLY A 140 13.77 -9.11 -0.52
CA GLY A 140 13.16 -9.89 0.56
C GLY A 140 11.78 -10.47 0.19
N VAL A 141 10.97 -9.72 -0.59
CA VAL A 141 9.74 -10.25 -1.20
C VAL A 141 10.03 -11.40 -2.15
N LEU A 142 11.04 -11.28 -3.02
CA LEU A 142 11.39 -12.33 -3.97
C LEU A 142 11.89 -13.60 -3.26
N GLU A 143 12.72 -13.46 -2.22
CA GLU A 143 13.16 -14.58 -1.40
C GLU A 143 11.99 -15.28 -0.70
N LEU A 144 11.05 -14.51 -0.15
CA LEU A 144 9.81 -15.05 0.42
C LEU A 144 9.04 -15.83 -0.64
N LEU A 145 8.75 -15.25 -1.80
CA LEU A 145 7.97 -15.91 -2.85
C LEU A 145 8.65 -17.19 -3.34
N ALA A 146 9.97 -17.16 -3.56
CA ALA A 146 10.73 -18.34 -3.93
C ALA A 146 10.65 -19.45 -2.85
N SER A 147 10.70 -19.08 -1.57
CA SER A 147 10.56 -20.06 -0.47
C SER A 147 9.18 -20.73 -0.44
N LEU A 148 8.13 -20.03 -0.88
CA LEU A 148 6.76 -20.55 -0.97
C LEU A 148 6.53 -21.44 -2.19
N ASP A 149 7.41 -21.38 -3.20
CA ASP A 149 7.31 -22.17 -4.42
C ASP A 149 8.24 -23.40 -4.39
N HIS A 150 9.31 -23.36 -3.57
CA HIS A 150 10.30 -24.44 -3.44
C HIS A 150 10.03 -25.44 -2.32
N SER A 151 9.11 -25.12 -1.43
CA SER A 151 8.61 -26.04 -0.41
C SER A 151 7.97 -27.24 -1.13
N THR A 152 8.66 -28.38 -1.10
CA THR A 152 8.41 -29.56 -1.97
C THR A 152 8.25 -30.85 -1.16
N GLY A 153 8.01 -30.75 0.15
CA GLY A 153 8.07 -31.90 1.05
C GLY A 153 6.88 -32.09 1.97
N ASP A 154 6.21 -31.01 2.39
CA ASP A 154 5.17 -31.07 3.40
C ASP A 154 4.01 -30.14 3.02
N LYS A 155 3.20 -30.60 2.06
CA LYS A 155 2.04 -29.87 1.51
C LYS A 155 1.11 -29.32 2.60
N ALA A 156 1.08 -29.93 3.78
CA ALA A 156 0.27 -29.49 4.91
C ALA A 156 0.66 -28.10 5.44
N ALA A 157 1.95 -27.74 5.48
CA ALA A 157 2.39 -26.45 6.03
C ALA A 157 2.27 -25.29 5.02
N GLU A 158 2.28 -25.59 3.73
CA GLU A 158 2.17 -24.62 2.63
C GLU A 158 0.73 -24.18 2.35
N GLU A 159 -0.24 -25.04 2.67
CA GLU A 159 -1.64 -24.89 2.25
C GLU A 159 -2.54 -24.16 3.26
N GLU A 160 -2.01 -23.80 4.44
CA GLU A 160 -2.81 -23.32 5.56
C GLU A 160 -2.81 -21.79 5.75
N TRP A 161 -2.25 -20.97 4.87
CA TRP A 161 -2.27 -19.51 5.06
C TRP A 161 -3.18 -18.80 4.05
N ALA A 162 -3.96 -17.83 4.54
CA ALA A 162 -4.75 -16.94 3.70
C ALA A 162 -4.06 -15.59 3.51
N LEU A 163 -3.37 -15.11 4.55
CA LEU A 163 -2.72 -13.80 4.58
C LEU A 163 -1.32 -13.91 5.19
N LYS A 164 -0.38 -13.11 4.68
CA LYS A 164 0.87 -12.79 5.38
C LYS A 164 0.98 -11.29 5.59
N PHE A 165 1.03 -10.88 6.86
CA PHE A 165 1.19 -9.50 7.30
C PHE A 165 2.65 -9.13 7.46
N PHE A 166 3.01 -7.93 7.02
CA PHE A 166 4.38 -7.43 7.16
C PHE A 166 4.52 -6.46 8.33
N THR A 167 3.54 -5.57 8.50
CA THR A 167 3.33 -4.78 9.73
C THR A 167 1.84 -4.56 9.87
N TYR A 168 1.15 -5.45 10.60
CA TYR A 168 -0.30 -5.57 10.52
C TYR A 168 -0.74 -5.65 9.04
N ASP A 169 -1.86 -5.05 8.67
CA ASP A 169 -2.39 -5.06 7.31
C ASP A 169 -1.82 -3.95 6.39
N ARG A 170 -0.83 -3.18 6.84
CA ARG A 170 -0.23 -2.05 6.09
C ARG A 170 0.32 -2.48 4.72
N LEU A 171 0.97 -3.65 4.69
CA LEU A 171 1.32 -4.41 3.51
C LEU A 171 0.98 -5.87 3.79
N THR A 172 0.28 -6.50 2.86
CA THR A 172 -0.21 -7.87 3.05
C THR A 172 -0.03 -8.66 1.77
N LEU A 173 0.52 -9.87 1.87
CA LEU A 173 0.43 -10.88 0.81
C LEU A 173 -0.88 -11.66 0.98
N VAL A 174 -1.67 -11.73 -0.08
CA VAL A 174 -2.98 -12.37 -0.11
C VAL A 174 -2.92 -13.61 -0.98
N HIS A 175 -3.42 -14.73 -0.47
CA HIS A 175 -3.65 -15.92 -1.27
C HIS A 175 -5.08 -15.92 -1.84
N THR A 176 -5.21 -15.71 -3.16
CA THR A 176 -6.50 -15.42 -3.81
C THR A 176 -7.53 -16.53 -3.59
N SER A 177 -7.16 -17.80 -3.78
CA SER A 177 -8.09 -18.93 -3.64
C SER A 177 -8.54 -19.15 -2.19
N ARG A 178 -7.66 -18.91 -1.21
CA ARG A 178 -7.94 -19.13 0.22
C ARG A 178 -8.87 -18.06 0.77
N VAL A 179 -8.60 -16.80 0.45
CA VAL A 179 -9.50 -15.69 0.80
C VAL A 179 -10.90 -15.87 0.20
N LYS A 180 -10.98 -16.42 -1.02
CA LYS A 180 -12.28 -16.80 -1.62
C LYS A 180 -12.95 -17.94 -0.86
N ALA A 181 -12.21 -18.96 -0.45
CA ALA A 181 -12.74 -20.09 0.32
C ALA A 181 -13.28 -19.66 1.70
N VAL A 182 -12.67 -18.64 2.33
CA VAL A 182 -13.17 -18.02 3.58
C VAL A 182 -14.47 -17.22 3.36
N GLY A 183 -14.81 -16.89 2.11
CA GLY A 183 -16.01 -16.14 1.75
C GLY A 183 -15.77 -14.65 1.49
N ALA A 184 -14.51 -14.23 1.26
CA ALA A 184 -14.13 -12.85 0.98
C ALA A 184 -14.59 -11.85 2.07
N TRP A 185 -14.62 -10.55 1.79
CA TRP A 185 -14.96 -9.50 2.77
C TRP A 185 -16.47 -9.24 2.81
N ASP A 186 -17.03 -9.10 4.02
CA ASP A 186 -18.45 -8.86 4.19
C ASP A 186 -18.84 -7.41 3.89
N THR A 187 -19.53 -7.20 2.77
CA THR A 187 -19.89 -5.85 2.32
C THR A 187 -20.94 -5.13 3.19
N PHE A 188 -21.61 -5.82 4.12
CA PHE A 188 -22.48 -5.18 5.11
C PHE A 188 -21.69 -4.56 6.27
N ILE A 189 -20.40 -4.85 6.40
CA ILE A 189 -19.47 -4.18 7.30
C ILE A 189 -18.50 -3.36 6.44
N PRO A 190 -18.90 -2.15 5.99
CA PRO A 190 -18.27 -1.50 4.83
C PRO A 190 -16.87 -0.94 5.10
N TYR A 191 -16.52 -0.64 6.36
CA TYR A 191 -15.27 0.03 6.75
C TYR A 191 -14.72 -0.52 8.08
N TYR A 192 -14.90 0.19 9.20
CA TYR A 192 -14.40 -0.26 10.51
C TYR A 192 -15.05 -1.58 10.93
N TYR A 193 -14.25 -2.42 11.59
CA TYR A 193 -14.53 -3.81 11.95
C TYR A 193 -14.66 -4.79 10.77
N SER A 194 -14.51 -4.34 9.52
CA SER A 194 -14.49 -5.25 8.38
C SER A 194 -13.28 -6.19 8.43
N ASP A 195 -12.15 -5.68 8.91
CA ASP A 195 -10.93 -6.43 9.16
C ASP A 195 -11.09 -7.41 10.33
N CYS A 196 -11.69 -6.95 11.43
CA CYS A 196 -12.04 -7.82 12.56
C CYS A 196 -12.95 -8.99 12.13
N ASP A 197 -13.98 -8.72 11.32
CA ASP A 197 -14.87 -9.75 10.77
C ASP A 197 -14.11 -10.75 9.90
N PHE A 198 -13.35 -10.26 8.92
CA PHE A 198 -12.68 -11.13 7.97
C PHE A 198 -11.58 -11.96 8.63
N TYR A 199 -10.74 -11.34 9.46
CA TYR A 199 -9.64 -12.05 10.12
C TYR A 199 -10.15 -13.08 11.11
N LEU A 200 -11.24 -12.81 11.83
CA LEU A 200 -11.90 -13.81 12.67
C LEU A 200 -12.38 -15.00 11.84
N ARG A 201 -13.00 -14.77 10.67
CA ARG A 201 -13.40 -15.86 9.76
C ARG A 201 -12.21 -16.65 9.20
N VAL A 202 -11.06 -16.00 8.98
CA VAL A 202 -9.82 -16.73 8.64
C VAL A 202 -9.45 -17.68 9.79
N TYR A 203 -9.40 -17.21 11.03
CA TYR A 203 -9.07 -18.08 12.19
C TYR A 203 -10.10 -19.17 12.49
N LEU A 204 -11.38 -18.92 12.21
CA LEU A 204 -12.45 -19.92 12.34
C LEU A 204 -12.45 -20.95 11.20
N SER A 205 -11.74 -20.65 10.11
CA SER A 205 -11.46 -21.60 9.04
C SER A 205 -10.18 -22.39 9.32
N SER A 206 -9.82 -23.32 8.44
CA SER A 206 -8.54 -24.04 8.53
C SER A 206 -7.35 -23.23 8.00
N TYR A 207 -7.45 -21.90 8.00
CA TYR A 207 -6.41 -21.01 7.49
C TYR A 207 -5.84 -20.11 8.59
N THR A 208 -4.63 -19.63 8.33
CA THR A 208 -3.81 -18.84 9.23
C THR A 208 -3.48 -17.49 8.63
N ILE A 209 -3.16 -16.57 9.53
CA ILE A 209 -2.53 -15.29 9.23
C ILE A 209 -1.11 -15.38 9.78
N GLN A 210 -0.11 -15.15 8.93
CA GLN A 210 1.30 -15.24 9.31
C GLN A 210 1.94 -13.85 9.31
N HIS A 211 3.03 -13.68 10.06
CA HIS A 211 3.75 -12.41 10.15
C HIS A 211 5.15 -12.55 9.56
N ILE A 212 5.54 -11.61 8.70
CA ILE A 212 6.78 -11.64 7.93
C ILE A 212 7.54 -10.34 8.14
N ASP A 213 8.84 -10.43 8.37
CA ASP A 213 9.71 -9.27 8.58
C ASP A 213 10.72 -9.10 7.43
N ILE A 214 10.51 -8.13 6.54
CA ILE A 214 11.42 -7.82 5.40
C ILE A 214 11.74 -6.33 5.23
N GLY A 215 11.31 -5.48 6.17
CA GLY A 215 11.58 -4.05 6.15
C GLY A 215 10.73 -3.27 7.12
N TYR A 216 10.95 -1.96 7.20
CA TYR A 216 10.09 -1.07 7.97
C TYR A 216 8.91 -0.61 7.14
N ILE A 217 7.71 -0.69 7.71
CA ILE A 217 6.47 -0.26 7.07
C ILE A 217 5.73 0.66 8.04
N TYR A 218 5.68 1.94 7.69
CA TYR A 218 5.11 3.00 8.49
C TYR A 218 3.71 3.34 8.00
N ASP A 219 2.81 3.66 8.91
CA ASP A 219 1.50 4.17 8.58
C ASP A 219 1.46 5.67 8.85
N VAL A 220 1.53 6.50 7.80
CA VAL A 220 1.82 7.94 7.96
C VAL A 220 0.62 8.81 7.61
N GLY A 221 0.45 9.92 8.33
CA GLY A 221 -0.59 10.92 8.07
C GLY A 221 -0.06 12.21 7.45
N ASP A 222 1.22 12.25 7.10
CA ASP A 222 1.90 13.43 6.56
C ASP A 222 3.00 13.04 5.57
N LEU A 223 3.55 14.05 4.91
CA LEU A 223 4.67 13.93 4.00
C LEU A 223 6.00 14.08 4.76
N VAL A 224 7.00 13.35 4.29
CA VAL A 224 8.40 13.69 4.56
C VAL A 224 8.71 15.03 3.89
N PRO A 225 9.64 15.84 4.44
CA PRO A 225 9.92 17.17 3.92
C PRO A 225 10.46 17.16 2.49
N ASP A 226 11.13 16.09 2.08
CA ASP A 226 11.65 15.90 0.73
C ASP A 226 11.54 14.43 0.30
N LEU A 227 10.79 14.18 -0.78
CA LEU A 227 10.63 12.84 -1.36
C LEU A 227 11.93 12.30 -1.98
N SER A 228 12.91 13.16 -2.27
CA SER A 228 14.23 12.72 -2.73
C SER A 228 14.96 11.86 -1.69
N LEU A 229 14.61 12.02 -0.40
CA LEU A 229 15.17 11.22 0.70
C LEU A 229 14.92 9.73 0.52
N PHE A 230 13.92 9.30 -0.24
CA PHE A 230 13.69 7.87 -0.50
C PHE A 230 14.79 7.23 -1.37
N PHE A 231 15.58 8.01 -2.10
CA PHE A 231 16.54 7.54 -3.09
C PHE A 231 17.98 7.70 -2.57
N PRO A 232 18.73 6.61 -2.30
CA PRO A 232 20.08 6.67 -1.72
C PRO A 232 21.08 7.50 -2.53
N ASN A 233 20.92 7.55 -3.86
CA ASN A 233 21.87 8.16 -4.79
C ASN A 233 21.53 9.63 -5.15
N HIS A 234 20.57 10.27 -4.45
CA HIS A 234 20.21 11.65 -4.75
C HIS A 234 21.25 12.63 -4.16
N THR A 235 21.84 13.47 -5.00
CA THR A 235 22.86 14.47 -4.66
C THR A 235 22.32 15.72 -3.93
N GLY A 236 21.07 15.68 -3.48
CA GLY A 236 20.33 16.83 -2.93
C GLY A 236 20.81 17.29 -1.54
N TYR A 237 21.58 16.45 -0.85
CA TYR A 237 22.19 16.75 0.44
C TYR A 237 23.68 16.39 0.44
N PRO A 238 24.56 17.25 -0.11
CA PRO A 238 26.00 17.02 -0.16
C PRO A 238 26.61 16.73 1.22
N GLU A 239 26.05 17.36 2.26
CA GLU A 239 26.47 17.19 3.65
C GLU A 239 26.22 15.77 4.18
N LEU A 240 25.11 15.14 3.78
CA LEU A 240 24.76 13.76 4.16
C LEU A 240 25.54 12.71 3.36
N ASN A 241 26.04 13.05 2.16
CA ASN A 241 26.81 12.15 1.31
C ASN A 241 28.30 12.04 1.71
N SER A 242 28.77 12.89 2.63
CA SER A 242 30.17 12.90 3.10
C SER A 242 30.52 11.76 4.09
N LEU A 243 29.54 10.94 4.49
CA LEU A 243 29.68 9.88 5.49
C LEU A 243 29.53 8.46 4.92
N SER A 244 29.41 8.30 3.60
CA SER A 244 29.35 6.98 2.96
C SER A 244 30.72 6.30 3.00
N THR A 245 30.80 5.11 3.60
CA THR A 245 31.98 4.25 3.53
C THR A 245 32.06 3.56 2.16
N PRO A 246 33.26 3.40 1.56
CA PRO A 246 33.43 2.88 0.20
C PRO A 246 32.83 1.48 -0.06
N ASP A 247 32.59 0.69 0.98
CA ASP A 247 32.15 -0.71 0.86
C ASP A 247 30.63 -0.92 0.90
N THR A 248 29.84 0.13 1.15
CA THR A 248 28.37 0.05 1.07
C THR A 248 27.85 1.32 0.41
N ASP A 249 27.34 1.21 -0.82
CA ASP A 249 26.66 2.27 -1.60
C ASP A 249 25.33 2.75 -0.94
N VAL A 250 25.21 2.62 0.38
CA VAL A 250 24.03 2.88 1.20
C VAL A 250 24.34 4.04 2.13
N ASN A 251 23.68 5.18 1.92
CA ASN A 251 23.82 6.35 2.78
C ASN A 251 23.05 6.16 4.10
N LEU A 252 23.71 5.58 5.10
CA LEU A 252 23.13 5.30 6.43
C LEU A 252 22.70 6.56 7.19
N THR A 253 23.33 7.71 6.97
CA THR A 253 22.94 8.97 7.61
C THR A 253 21.60 9.45 7.05
N ARG A 254 21.45 9.50 5.72
CA ARG A 254 20.17 9.79 5.06
C ARG A 254 19.09 8.80 5.50
N TRP A 255 19.42 7.50 5.56
CA TRP A 255 18.51 6.47 6.03
C TRP A 255 18.04 6.73 7.47
N GLY A 256 18.95 7.05 8.37
CA GLY A 256 18.64 7.35 9.77
C GLY A 256 17.73 8.58 9.92
N VAL A 257 17.97 9.63 9.14
CA VAL A 257 17.12 10.84 9.09
C VAL A 257 15.72 10.48 8.59
N LEU A 258 15.62 9.81 7.43
CA LEU A 258 14.33 9.41 6.87
C LEU A 258 13.55 8.51 7.83
N ARG A 259 14.20 7.50 8.39
CA ARG A 259 13.62 6.58 9.37
C ARG A 259 13.07 7.32 10.60
N SER A 260 13.83 8.29 11.11
CA SER A 260 13.42 9.10 12.26
C SER A 260 12.18 9.95 11.95
N HIS A 261 12.14 10.56 10.76
CA HIS A 261 10.96 11.28 10.29
C HIS A 261 9.74 10.35 10.17
N LEU A 262 9.87 9.20 9.51
CA LEU A 262 8.77 8.26 9.34
C LEU A 262 8.25 7.70 10.66
N THR A 263 9.15 7.39 11.60
CA THR A 263 8.78 6.95 12.95
C THR A 263 7.95 8.02 13.66
N ARG A 264 8.36 9.30 13.56
CA ARG A 264 7.61 10.41 14.12
C ARG A 264 6.24 10.56 13.46
N LEU A 265 6.15 10.40 12.14
CA LEU A 265 4.88 10.50 11.41
C LEU A 265 3.91 9.36 11.76
N ASP A 266 4.39 8.13 11.90
CA ASP A 266 3.60 6.97 12.35
C ASP A 266 3.07 7.20 13.78
N TYR A 267 3.92 7.71 14.68
CA TYR A 267 3.51 8.08 16.03
C TYR A 267 2.43 9.18 16.02
N ILE A 268 2.67 10.31 15.35
CA ILE A 268 1.74 11.44 15.29
C ILE A 268 0.40 11.02 14.71
N LYS A 269 0.40 10.12 13.74
CA LYS A 269 -0.84 9.64 13.14
C LYS A 269 -1.72 8.94 14.15
N ASN A 270 -1.15 8.09 15.00
CA ASN A 270 -1.91 7.37 16.01
C ASN A 270 -2.30 8.25 17.22
N ASP A 271 -1.58 9.35 17.46
CA ASP A 271 -1.77 10.26 18.61
C ASP A 271 -2.50 11.58 18.27
N SER A 272 -2.92 11.76 17.01
CA SER A 272 -3.51 13.03 16.56
C SER A 272 -4.90 13.29 17.17
N PRO A 273 -5.16 14.49 17.72
CA PRO A 273 -6.48 14.87 18.26
C PRO A 273 -7.63 14.80 17.24
N GLY A 274 -7.31 14.92 15.94
CA GLY A 274 -8.28 14.79 14.84
C GLY A 274 -8.62 13.35 14.45
N GLY A 275 -8.03 12.37 15.15
CA GLY A 275 -8.06 10.95 14.80
C GLY A 275 -7.05 10.57 13.72
N ARG A 276 -6.81 9.26 13.55
CA ARG A 276 -5.81 8.67 12.65
C ARG A 276 -5.94 9.09 11.17
N ASN A 277 -7.13 9.52 10.76
CA ASN A 277 -7.47 9.84 9.38
C ASN A 277 -7.48 11.34 9.05
N TYR A 278 -6.90 12.20 9.89
CA TYR A 278 -6.88 13.67 9.67
C TYR A 278 -6.30 14.08 8.30
N TRP A 279 -5.42 13.25 7.73
CA TRP A 279 -4.77 13.47 6.44
C TRP A 279 -5.74 13.41 5.25
N GLN A 280 -6.89 12.75 5.39
CA GLN A 280 -7.86 12.53 4.32
C GLN A 280 -8.55 13.82 3.84
N ALA A 281 -8.55 14.87 4.67
CA ALA A 281 -9.25 16.14 4.41
C ALA A 281 -8.32 17.32 4.06
N ARG A 282 -7.10 17.04 3.58
CA ARG A 282 -6.08 18.07 3.26
C ARG A 282 -6.36 18.83 1.98
N GLN A 283 -6.72 18.12 0.90
CA GLN A 283 -7.21 18.72 -0.34
C GLN A 283 -8.69 19.09 -0.17
N ARG A 284 -9.08 20.30 -0.59
CA ARG A 284 -10.42 20.89 -0.35
C ARG A 284 -11.01 21.65 -1.54
N GLY A 285 -10.31 21.65 -2.68
CA GLY A 285 -10.71 22.34 -3.90
C GLY A 285 -11.81 21.60 -4.66
N GLY A 286 -11.88 21.86 -5.97
CA GLY A 286 -12.78 21.14 -6.88
C GLY A 286 -14.22 21.65 -6.97
N LYS A 287 -14.58 22.75 -6.29
CA LYS A 287 -15.94 23.31 -6.39
C LYS A 287 -16.22 23.75 -7.83
N GLY A 288 -17.26 23.16 -8.44
CA GLY A 288 -17.62 23.41 -9.83
C GLY A 288 -17.05 22.39 -10.84
N GLU A 289 -16.21 21.46 -10.38
CA GLU A 289 -15.70 20.36 -11.19
C GLU A 289 -16.68 19.17 -11.20
N PRO A 290 -16.59 18.26 -12.20
CA PRO A 290 -17.36 17.02 -12.21
C PRO A 290 -17.21 16.21 -10.92
N PHE A 291 -18.28 15.56 -10.49
CA PHE A 291 -18.31 14.70 -9.29
C PHE A 291 -17.87 15.39 -7.99
N TYR A 292 -17.92 16.72 -7.92
CA TYR A 292 -17.62 17.47 -6.70
C TYR A 292 -18.52 17.01 -5.53
N ARG A 293 -17.88 16.75 -4.39
CA ARG A 293 -18.53 16.46 -3.11
C ARG A 293 -18.00 17.41 -2.06
N GLY A 294 -18.88 18.03 -1.28
CA GLY A 294 -18.47 18.86 -0.15
C GLY A 294 -17.70 18.01 0.87
N MET A 295 -16.42 18.33 1.11
CA MET A 295 -15.53 17.48 1.91
C MET A 295 -16.01 17.27 3.34
N ALA A 296 -16.55 18.30 3.98
CA ALA A 296 -17.09 18.17 5.33
C ALA A 296 -18.26 17.17 5.39
N SER A 297 -19.18 17.25 4.42
CA SER A 297 -20.31 16.34 4.31
C SER A 297 -19.85 14.92 3.99
N PHE A 298 -18.92 14.77 3.04
CA PHE A 298 -18.35 13.48 2.67
C PHE A 298 -17.70 12.78 3.87
N GLU A 299 -16.85 13.47 4.61
CA GLU A 299 -16.21 12.92 5.83
C GLU A 299 -17.24 12.60 6.92
N SER A 300 -18.27 13.43 7.10
CA SER A 300 -19.31 13.18 8.10
C SER A 300 -20.16 11.95 7.79
N GLU A 301 -20.54 11.73 6.53
CA GLU A 301 -21.30 10.55 6.11
C GLU A 301 -20.43 9.29 6.10
N LEU A 302 -19.14 9.42 5.77
CA LEU A 302 -18.18 8.33 5.88
C LEU A 302 -18.05 7.84 7.33
N LYS A 303 -17.95 8.76 8.30
CA LYS A 303 -17.95 8.41 9.74
C LYS A 303 -19.23 7.68 10.17
N ARG A 304 -20.39 8.05 9.61
CA ARG A 304 -21.65 7.32 9.88
C ARG A 304 -21.61 5.90 9.34
N LEU A 305 -21.02 5.69 8.16
CA LEU A 305 -20.80 4.34 7.61
C LEU A 305 -19.84 3.52 8.48
N PHE A 306 -18.86 4.16 9.14
CA PHE A 306 -17.98 3.48 10.10
C PHE A 306 -18.77 2.98 11.31
N SER A 307 -19.55 3.86 11.96
CA SER A 307 -20.39 3.49 13.10
C SER A 307 -21.48 2.46 12.75
N TRP A 308 -22.00 2.52 11.52
CA TRP A 308 -22.91 1.51 11.01
C TRP A 308 -22.22 0.14 10.89
N GLY A 309 -21.01 0.09 10.32
CA GLY A 309 -20.22 -1.14 10.20
C GLY A 309 -19.96 -1.78 11.56
N GLU A 310 -19.54 -1.00 12.55
CA GLU A 310 -19.41 -1.44 13.94
C GLU A 310 -20.71 -2.04 14.50
N SER A 311 -21.84 -1.37 14.27
CA SER A 311 -23.14 -1.86 14.71
C SER A 311 -23.55 -3.17 14.04
N VAL A 312 -23.22 -3.36 12.75
CA VAL A 312 -23.46 -4.62 12.04
C VAL A 312 -22.54 -5.72 12.56
N TYR A 313 -21.27 -5.41 12.81
CA TYR A 313 -20.29 -6.35 13.37
C TYR A 313 -20.75 -6.89 14.72
N VAL A 314 -21.09 -6.03 15.68
CA VAL A 314 -21.59 -6.43 17.01
C VAL A 314 -22.83 -7.30 16.90
N ARG A 315 -23.78 -6.97 16.00
CA ARG A 315 -24.98 -7.82 15.80
C ARG A 315 -24.67 -9.21 15.25
N LYS A 316 -23.55 -9.38 14.52
CA LYS A 316 -23.15 -10.67 13.95
C LYS A 316 -22.34 -11.52 14.94
N TRP A 317 -21.47 -10.89 15.73
CA TRP A 317 -20.44 -11.58 16.51
C TRP A 317 -20.65 -11.55 18.03
N GLY A 318 -21.59 -10.74 18.54
CA GLY A 318 -21.88 -10.59 19.97
C GLY A 318 -21.12 -9.44 20.62
#